data_AF-A0A165Q016-F1
#
_entry.id   AF-A0A165Q016-F1
#
_cell.length_a   1.000
_cell.length_b   1.000
_cell.length_c   1.000
_cell.angle_alpha   90.00
_cell.angle_beta   90.00
_cell.angle_gamma   90.00
#
_symmetry.space_group_name_H-M   'P 1'
#
loop_
_entity.id
_entity.type
_entity.pdbx_description
1 polymer ?
#
loop_
_entity_poly.entity_id
_entity_poly.type
_entity_poly.pdbx_seq_one_letter_code
_entity_poly.pdbx_strand_id
1 'polypeptide(L)'
;MFSKSSLLSYVTLALGASSAIAASIPQRRAQEEYQLSRRADTNGYVSIGYFVNWGIYARNFQPADIKVDELTHILYSFADVDPTSGEIKLTDTYADTDKHYPDDSWDTNGTSVYGCFKQLYGLKLKNRHLKVILSVGGWTYSLAKHFDFVTNEAARATFVSSAVTMLEDYGLDGIDIDFEFPEPEQKEAFGKLIVELRTAFDAYQKGKGDDVPYLISAAVSAGPDHYVNYDIKAMDAPISFWNLMAYDYAGSWSNYSADQANLYNGETTGFNTDQAIKYFLGEGATPGKISLGMPIYGRSFEKTAGIYQPYDGIGTADQSGGSWEAGTWDYKALPRPGAKVIENTTSVASYSYDETLQELITYDTPNIIKMKTEYLVKNKLAGSMWWELSADKQGADSLIATSKAAMGGLDSTPNHVNYPKSKYDNIKNNLGTTPAEPGSAPPSGGGEGPAPSSSEPSAPSSTAAPPPPPSSTEAPPPPPTTSSTPVPTPSPSTCKRK
;
A
#
# COMPACT_ATOMS: atom_id res chain seq x y z
N MET A 1 45.20 -74.50 50.43
CA MET A 1 44.29 -74.81 49.30
C MET A 1 42.87 -74.71 49.84
N PHE A 2 42.00 -73.89 49.23
CA PHE A 2 40.56 -73.73 49.53
C PHE A 2 40.21 -73.26 50.96
N SER A 3 39.10 -72.60 51.28
CA SER A 3 38.09 -71.78 50.61
C SER A 3 36.98 -71.61 51.66
N LYS A 4 36.53 -70.36 51.91
CA LYS A 4 35.22 -69.96 52.50
C LYS A 4 34.99 -70.39 53.97
N SER A 5 34.33 -69.63 54.84
CA SER A 5 33.04 -68.92 54.69
C SER A 5 32.78 -68.00 55.92
N SER A 6 32.09 -66.86 55.69
CA SER A 6 30.92 -66.30 56.44
C SER A 6 30.94 -66.17 57.99
N LEU A 7 30.35 -65.17 58.67
CA LEU A 7 29.40 -64.09 58.36
C LEU A 7 29.28 -63.15 59.61
N LEU A 8 28.61 -61.99 59.42
CA LEU A 8 27.92 -61.12 60.41
C LEU A 8 28.77 -60.15 61.25
N SER A 9 28.40 -58.89 61.49
CA SER A 9 27.19 -58.09 61.22
C SER A 9 27.53 -56.63 61.59
N TYR A 10 26.94 -55.61 60.97
CA TYR A 10 26.30 -54.48 61.68
C TYR A 10 25.60 -53.55 60.67
N VAL A 11 24.40 -53.15 61.09
CA VAL A 11 23.36 -52.38 60.40
C VAL A 11 23.73 -50.90 60.31
N THR A 12 23.41 -50.22 59.20
CA THR A 12 23.10 -48.77 59.25
C THR A 12 22.11 -48.35 58.16
N LEU A 13 21.17 -47.51 58.60
CA LEU A 13 20.04 -46.88 57.92
C LEU A 13 20.35 -46.25 56.55
N ALA A 14 19.41 -46.40 55.62
CA ALA A 14 19.35 -45.69 54.34
C ALA A 14 18.59 -44.35 54.47
N LEU A 15 19.23 -43.27 54.03
CA LEU A 15 18.60 -41.98 53.70
C LEU A 15 18.95 -41.70 52.22
N GLY A 16 17.97 -41.91 51.34
CA GLY A 16 18.10 -41.61 49.91
C GLY A 16 17.77 -40.13 49.66
N ALA A 17 18.75 -39.39 49.16
CA ALA A 17 18.53 -38.07 48.56
C ALA A 17 18.17 -38.27 47.08
N SER A 18 16.99 -37.80 46.69
CA SER A 18 16.60 -37.68 45.27
C SER A 18 17.19 -36.39 44.70
N SER A 19 18.08 -36.50 43.72
CA SER A 19 18.53 -35.38 42.91
C SER A 19 17.66 -35.30 41.65
N ALA A 20 16.82 -34.27 41.58
CA ALA A 20 16.08 -33.92 40.37
C ALA A 20 17.06 -33.39 39.30
N ILE A 21 17.11 -34.06 38.15
CA ILE A 21 17.80 -33.57 36.96
C ILE A 21 16.84 -32.58 36.29
N ALA A 22 17.04 -31.29 36.54
CA ALA A 22 16.47 -30.24 35.70
C ALA A 22 17.28 -30.20 34.40
N ALA A 23 16.75 -30.82 33.34
CA ALA A 23 17.25 -30.63 32.00
C ALA A 23 16.94 -29.19 31.56
N SER A 24 17.98 -28.36 31.47
CA SER A 24 17.92 -27.03 30.90
C SER A 24 17.61 -27.13 29.41
N ILE A 25 16.38 -26.78 29.04
CA ILE A 25 16.00 -26.53 27.65
C ILE A 25 16.73 -25.25 27.20
N PRO A 26 17.57 -25.27 26.16
CA PRO A 26 18.12 -24.03 25.63
C PRO A 26 17.01 -23.28 24.89
N GLN A 27 16.54 -22.20 25.50
CA GLN A 27 15.69 -21.20 24.86
C GLN A 27 16.55 -20.36 23.91
N ARG A 28 16.90 -20.93 22.75
CA ARG A 28 17.28 -20.18 21.55
C ARG A 28 16.32 -20.60 20.45
N ARG A 29 15.19 -19.89 20.35
CA ARG A 29 14.47 -19.81 19.09
C ARG A 29 15.42 -19.09 18.14
N ALA A 30 16.04 -19.82 17.22
CA ALA A 30 16.73 -19.18 16.10
C ALA A 30 15.69 -18.27 15.44
N GLN A 31 15.99 -16.97 15.31
CA GLN A 31 15.36 -16.19 14.25
C GLN A 31 15.73 -16.93 12.98
N GLU A 32 14.79 -17.68 12.40
CA GLU A 32 14.90 -18.06 11.00
C GLU A 32 15.02 -16.72 10.26
N GLU A 33 16.19 -16.47 9.67
CA GLU A 33 16.42 -15.24 8.92
C GLU A 33 15.50 -15.26 7.70
N TYR A 34 14.37 -14.57 7.78
CA TYR A 34 13.43 -14.37 6.69
C TYR A 34 14.06 -13.47 5.62
N GLN A 35 14.96 -14.01 4.81
CA GLN A 35 15.61 -13.26 3.75
C GLN A 35 14.83 -13.39 2.45
N LEU A 36 13.89 -12.45 2.22
CA LEU A 36 13.32 -12.25 0.90
C LEU A 36 14.40 -11.67 -0.02
N SER A 37 14.86 -12.45 -1.00
CA SER A 37 15.83 -11.99 -1.99
C SER A 37 15.29 -10.79 -2.79
N ARG A 38 16.20 -9.90 -3.20
CA ARG A 38 15.90 -8.68 -3.96
C ARG A 38 15.22 -9.02 -5.30
N ARG A 39 13.95 -8.62 -5.49
CA ARG A 39 13.19 -8.86 -6.74
C ARG A 39 13.63 -7.96 -7.90
N ALA A 40 13.98 -6.70 -7.63
CA ALA A 40 14.26 -5.71 -8.68
C ALA A 40 15.47 -6.02 -9.59
N ASP A 41 16.54 -6.62 -9.05
CA ASP A 41 17.75 -6.95 -9.86
C ASP A 41 17.60 -8.24 -10.69
N THR A 42 16.60 -9.07 -10.39
CA THR A 42 16.44 -10.38 -11.01
C THR A 42 15.24 -10.44 -11.95
N ASN A 43 14.14 -9.74 -11.66
CA ASN A 43 12.88 -9.89 -12.40
C ASN A 43 12.28 -8.59 -12.99
N GLY A 44 12.86 -7.42 -12.75
CA GLY A 44 12.38 -6.11 -13.25
C GLY A 44 11.80 -5.20 -12.17
N TYR A 45 11.39 -3.98 -12.54
CA TYR A 45 10.84 -2.99 -11.61
C TYR A 45 9.36 -3.24 -11.30
N VAL A 46 8.91 -2.86 -10.10
CA VAL A 46 7.49 -2.89 -9.77
C VAL A 46 6.79 -1.60 -10.21
N SER A 47 5.57 -1.77 -10.69
CA SER A 47 4.59 -0.69 -10.88
C SER A 47 3.33 -1.08 -10.10
N ILE A 48 3.09 -0.37 -8.99
CA ILE A 48 2.06 -0.68 -7.99
C ILE A 48 0.95 0.37 -8.08
N GLY A 49 -0.30 -0.03 -8.25
CA GLY A 49 -1.44 0.90 -8.33
C GLY A 49 -2.50 0.63 -7.28
N TYR A 50 -2.94 1.67 -6.59
CA TYR A 50 -4.12 1.58 -5.72
C TYR A 50 -5.41 1.58 -6.54
N PHE A 51 -6.20 0.51 -6.39
CA PHE A 51 -7.57 0.43 -6.88
C PHE A 51 -8.51 0.56 -5.69
N VAL A 52 -9.28 1.64 -5.65
CA VAL A 52 -10.19 1.93 -4.55
C VAL A 52 -11.57 1.34 -4.84
N ASN A 53 -12.16 0.59 -3.89
CA ASN A 53 -13.42 -0.11 -4.09
C ASN A 53 -14.59 0.86 -4.35
N TRP A 54 -14.55 2.05 -3.75
CA TRP A 54 -15.49 3.14 -4.02
C TRP A 54 -15.33 3.77 -5.42
N GLY A 55 -14.24 3.45 -6.13
CA GLY A 55 -13.96 3.91 -7.49
C GLY A 55 -15.01 3.45 -8.50
N ILE A 56 -15.71 2.34 -8.22
CA ILE A 56 -16.74 1.80 -9.12
C ILE A 56 -18.00 2.65 -9.19
N TYR A 57 -18.19 3.58 -8.26
CA TYR A 57 -19.39 4.42 -8.14
C TYR A 57 -19.26 5.69 -8.99
N ALA A 58 -19.18 6.87 -8.37
CA ALA A 58 -19.20 8.15 -9.07
C ALA A 58 -17.99 8.35 -10.00
N ARG A 59 -16.83 7.82 -9.62
CA ARG A 59 -15.62 7.78 -10.47
C ARG A 59 -15.80 6.89 -11.71
N ASN A 60 -16.74 5.95 -11.64
CA ASN A 60 -17.04 4.96 -12.66
C ASN A 60 -15.80 4.26 -13.22
N PHE A 61 -14.86 3.92 -12.34
CA PHE A 61 -13.65 3.19 -12.69
C PHE A 61 -13.75 1.75 -12.19
N GLN A 62 -13.80 0.82 -13.14
CA GLN A 62 -14.03 -0.59 -12.91
C GLN A 62 -12.70 -1.36 -13.02
N PRO A 63 -12.60 -2.58 -12.48
CA PRO A 63 -11.40 -3.40 -12.69
C PRO A 63 -11.09 -3.64 -14.18
N ALA A 64 -12.10 -3.64 -15.06
CA ALA A 64 -11.94 -3.76 -16.50
C ALA A 64 -11.20 -2.56 -17.15
N ASP A 65 -11.16 -1.40 -16.48
CA ASP A 65 -10.48 -0.20 -16.97
C ASP A 65 -8.98 -0.18 -16.63
N ILE A 66 -8.53 -1.14 -15.80
CA ILE A 66 -7.13 -1.25 -15.39
C ILE A 66 -6.27 -1.63 -16.60
N LYS A 67 -5.28 -0.79 -16.91
CA LYS A 67 -4.26 -1.06 -17.92
C LYS A 67 -3.22 -2.04 -17.37
N VAL A 68 -3.55 -3.33 -17.39
CA VAL A 68 -2.76 -4.39 -16.73
C VAL A 68 -1.29 -4.40 -17.18
N ASP A 69 -1.02 -4.18 -18.46
CA ASP A 69 0.35 -4.19 -18.98
C ASP A 69 1.24 -3.08 -18.40
N GLU A 70 0.66 -2.06 -17.75
CA GLU A 70 1.38 -0.96 -17.10
C GLU A 70 1.67 -1.21 -15.62
N LEU A 71 1.12 -2.30 -15.06
CA LEU A 71 1.16 -2.62 -13.64
C LEU A 71 1.76 -4.01 -13.40
N THR A 72 2.19 -4.21 -12.17
CA THR A 72 2.67 -5.49 -11.64
C THR A 72 1.90 -5.89 -10.39
N HIS A 73 1.39 -4.91 -9.65
CA HIS A 73 0.64 -5.08 -8.42
C HIS A 73 -0.55 -4.13 -8.40
N ILE A 74 -1.69 -4.64 -7.95
CA ILE A 74 -2.88 -3.86 -7.60
C ILE A 74 -3.05 -3.97 -6.09
N LEU A 75 -3.08 -2.82 -5.42
CA LEU A 75 -3.48 -2.72 -4.02
C LEU A 75 -4.98 -2.42 -4.00
N TYR A 76 -5.78 -3.43 -3.65
CA TYR A 76 -7.23 -3.31 -3.53
C TYR A 76 -7.59 -2.66 -2.20
N SER A 77 -8.14 -1.45 -2.25
CA SER A 77 -8.30 -0.57 -1.10
C SER A 77 -9.76 -0.22 -0.81
N PHE A 78 -10.22 -0.19 0.43
CA PHE A 78 -9.55 -0.69 1.64
C PHE A 78 -10.45 -1.71 2.33
N ALA A 79 -9.82 -2.74 2.91
CA ALA A 79 -10.40 -3.42 4.06
C ALA A 79 -10.15 -2.59 5.32
N ASP A 80 -11.02 -2.77 6.31
CA ASP A 80 -10.88 -2.23 7.66
C ASP A 80 -10.39 -3.34 8.62
N VAL A 81 -10.16 -2.98 9.87
CA VAL A 81 -9.76 -3.88 10.95
C VAL A 81 -10.56 -3.58 12.21
N ASP A 82 -10.97 -4.62 12.93
CA ASP A 82 -11.60 -4.44 14.24
C ASP A 82 -10.58 -3.91 15.27
N PRO A 83 -10.82 -2.76 15.91
CA PRO A 83 -9.87 -2.16 16.86
C PRO A 83 -9.58 -3.02 18.09
N THR A 84 -10.45 -3.97 18.43
CA THR A 84 -10.31 -4.79 19.63
C THR A 84 -9.77 -6.17 19.30
N SER A 85 -10.40 -6.85 18.33
CA SER A 85 -10.03 -8.22 17.98
C SER A 85 -8.88 -8.29 16.98
N GLY A 86 -8.63 -7.24 16.19
CA GLY A 86 -7.68 -7.26 15.09
C GLY A 86 -8.18 -7.99 13.84
N GLU A 87 -9.45 -8.39 13.78
CA GLU A 87 -10.02 -9.08 12.62
C GLU A 87 -10.17 -8.15 11.41
N ILE A 88 -9.64 -8.55 10.24
CA ILE A 88 -9.81 -7.82 8.98
C ILE A 88 -11.26 -7.92 8.50
N LYS A 89 -11.85 -6.80 8.07
CA LYS A 89 -13.23 -6.70 7.59
C LYS A 89 -13.30 -6.02 6.23
N LEU A 90 -14.13 -6.55 5.35
CA LEU A 90 -14.52 -5.86 4.12
C LEU A 90 -15.40 -4.67 4.44
N THR A 91 -15.27 -3.60 3.67
CA THR A 91 -15.88 -2.30 3.96
C THR A 91 -17.11 -2.02 3.11
N ASP A 92 -17.20 -2.69 1.95
CA ASP A 92 -18.31 -2.54 1.02
C ASP A 92 -18.56 -3.85 0.28
N THR A 93 -19.39 -4.72 0.86
CA THR A 93 -19.68 -6.04 0.25
C THR A 93 -20.31 -5.91 -1.14
N TYR A 94 -21.02 -4.81 -1.44
CA TYR A 94 -21.54 -4.62 -2.78
C TYR A 94 -20.41 -4.45 -3.79
N ALA A 95 -19.48 -3.53 -3.53
CA ALA A 95 -18.32 -3.33 -4.39
C ALA A 95 -17.40 -4.56 -4.42
N ASP A 96 -17.15 -5.15 -3.24
CA ASP A 96 -16.16 -6.19 -3.02
C ASP A 96 -16.61 -7.55 -3.58
N THR A 97 -17.84 -7.97 -3.25
CA THR A 97 -18.30 -9.35 -3.43
C THR A 97 -19.62 -9.54 -4.17
N ASP A 98 -20.50 -8.53 -4.24
CA ASP A 98 -21.89 -8.77 -4.65
C ASP A 98 -22.24 -8.18 -6.03
N LYS A 99 -21.60 -7.09 -6.46
CA LYS A 99 -21.88 -6.44 -7.75
C LYS A 99 -21.67 -7.43 -8.89
N HIS A 100 -22.72 -7.66 -9.66
CA HIS A 100 -22.66 -8.45 -10.89
C HIS A 100 -22.28 -7.54 -12.06
N TYR A 101 -21.17 -7.86 -12.71
CA TYR A 101 -20.76 -7.28 -13.99
C TYR A 101 -21.47 -8.00 -15.15
N PRO A 102 -21.46 -7.46 -16.39
CA PRO A 102 -22.24 -8.00 -17.50
C PRO A 102 -22.05 -9.49 -17.79
N ASP A 103 -20.85 -10.04 -17.57
CA ASP A 103 -20.53 -11.45 -17.81
C ASP A 103 -20.80 -12.36 -16.59
N ASP A 104 -21.36 -11.82 -15.51
CA ASP A 104 -21.65 -12.55 -14.29
C ASP A 104 -23.00 -13.26 -14.37
N SER A 105 -22.97 -14.58 -14.25
CA SER A 105 -24.17 -15.40 -14.11
C SER A 105 -24.88 -15.09 -12.79
N TRP A 106 -26.20 -15.05 -12.82
CA TRP A 106 -27.05 -15.03 -11.63
C TRP A 106 -27.39 -16.44 -11.12
N ASP A 107 -26.89 -17.49 -11.77
CA ASP A 107 -27.09 -18.87 -11.33
C ASP A 107 -26.32 -19.14 -10.02
N THR A 108 -27.06 -19.48 -8.96
CA THR A 108 -26.57 -19.58 -7.58
C THR A 108 -26.12 -21.00 -7.21
N ASN A 109 -25.61 -21.78 -8.16
CA ASN A 109 -25.10 -23.11 -7.85
C ASN A 109 -23.78 -23.01 -7.07
N GLY A 110 -23.85 -23.22 -5.75
CA GLY A 110 -22.71 -23.13 -4.83
C GLY A 110 -22.49 -21.72 -4.27
N THR A 111 -21.37 -21.54 -3.57
CA THR A 111 -21.00 -20.24 -2.98
C THR A 111 -20.04 -19.54 -3.93
N SER A 112 -20.41 -18.38 -4.49
CA SER A 112 -19.57 -17.63 -5.44
C SER A 112 -19.30 -16.22 -4.94
N VAL A 113 -18.12 -15.70 -5.27
CA VAL A 113 -17.80 -14.27 -5.12
C VAL A 113 -17.97 -13.56 -6.47
N TYR A 114 -18.55 -12.36 -6.45
CA TYR A 114 -18.67 -11.46 -7.58
C TYR A 114 -17.86 -10.19 -7.30
N GLY A 115 -18.39 -9.02 -7.63
CA GLY A 115 -17.78 -7.74 -7.31
C GLY A 115 -16.38 -7.58 -7.90
N CYS A 116 -15.61 -6.69 -7.31
CA CYS A 116 -14.26 -6.42 -7.76
C CYS A 116 -13.34 -7.62 -7.53
N PHE A 117 -13.53 -8.42 -6.47
CA PHE A 117 -12.69 -9.59 -6.24
C PHE A 117 -12.76 -10.60 -7.40
N LYS A 118 -13.96 -10.90 -7.92
CA LYS A 118 -14.08 -11.77 -9.10
C LYS A 118 -13.37 -11.19 -10.32
N GLN A 119 -13.57 -9.90 -10.58
CA GLN A 119 -12.98 -9.25 -11.77
C GLN A 119 -11.46 -9.21 -11.69
N LEU A 120 -10.90 -8.83 -10.54
CA LEU A 120 -9.46 -8.79 -10.29
C LEU A 120 -8.83 -10.19 -10.35
N TYR A 121 -9.50 -11.21 -9.82
CA TYR A 121 -9.07 -12.60 -9.98
C TYR A 121 -9.07 -13.04 -11.45
N GLY A 122 -10.07 -12.62 -12.23
CA GLY A 122 -10.10 -12.82 -13.67
C GLY A 122 -8.90 -12.16 -14.39
N LEU A 123 -8.50 -10.96 -13.98
CA LEU A 123 -7.30 -10.31 -14.51
C LEU A 123 -6.03 -11.09 -14.17
N LYS A 124 -5.92 -11.62 -12.95
CA LYS A 124 -4.79 -12.47 -12.53
C LYS A 124 -4.64 -13.73 -13.38
N LEU A 125 -5.76 -14.41 -13.67
CA LEU A 125 -5.76 -15.64 -14.47
C LEU A 125 -5.26 -15.39 -15.90
N LYS A 126 -5.62 -14.23 -16.47
CA LYS A 126 -5.19 -13.80 -17.81
C LYS A 126 -3.76 -13.26 -17.83
N ASN A 127 -3.32 -12.63 -16.74
CA ASN A 127 -2.04 -11.92 -16.66
C ASN A 127 -1.24 -12.45 -15.48
N ARG A 128 -0.45 -13.50 -15.72
CA ARG A 128 0.25 -14.22 -14.65
C ARG A 128 1.30 -13.38 -13.92
N HIS A 129 1.74 -12.25 -14.45
CA HIS A 129 2.66 -11.33 -13.76
C HIS A 129 1.95 -10.37 -12.79
N LEU A 130 0.61 -10.24 -12.88
CA LEU A 130 -0.16 -9.26 -12.11
C LEU A 130 -0.53 -9.84 -10.74
N LYS A 131 -0.16 -9.15 -9.66
CA LYS A 131 -0.51 -9.52 -8.30
C LYS A 131 -1.65 -8.64 -7.79
N VAL A 132 -2.57 -9.20 -7.02
CA VAL A 132 -3.64 -8.47 -6.33
C VAL A 132 -3.45 -8.65 -4.83
N ILE A 133 -3.27 -7.55 -4.13
CA ILE A 133 -2.97 -7.47 -2.70
C ILE A 133 -4.12 -6.73 -2.04
N LEU A 134 -4.65 -7.24 -0.94
CA LEU A 134 -5.63 -6.50 -0.15
C LEU A 134 -4.90 -5.49 0.73
N SER A 135 -5.23 -4.21 0.59
CA SER A 135 -4.74 -3.15 1.47
C SER A 135 -5.72 -2.94 2.61
N VAL A 136 -5.20 -3.02 3.83
CA VAL A 136 -5.97 -2.91 5.08
C VAL A 136 -5.60 -1.60 5.77
N GLY A 137 -6.61 -0.79 6.08
CA GLY A 137 -6.43 0.50 6.75
C GLY A 137 -6.65 1.69 5.82
N GLY A 138 -5.62 2.50 5.67
CA GLY A 138 -5.68 3.83 5.07
C GLY A 138 -6.03 4.91 6.09
N TRP A 139 -5.92 6.16 5.64
CA TRP A 139 -6.14 7.37 6.44
C TRP A 139 -7.37 7.30 7.35
N THR A 140 -8.55 6.98 6.81
CA THR A 140 -9.83 7.04 7.56
C THR A 140 -9.86 6.06 8.73
N TYR A 141 -9.49 4.80 8.52
CA TYR A 141 -9.54 3.78 9.58
C TYR A 141 -8.40 3.95 10.59
N SER A 142 -7.24 4.44 10.14
CA SER A 142 -6.14 4.79 11.03
C SER A 142 -6.49 5.96 11.96
N LEU A 143 -7.14 7.01 11.42
CA LEU A 143 -7.61 8.15 12.20
C LEU A 143 -8.68 7.75 13.23
N ALA A 144 -9.52 6.77 12.88
CA ALA A 144 -10.50 6.16 13.79
C ALA A 144 -9.87 5.25 14.87
N LYS A 145 -8.53 5.17 14.92
CA LYS A 145 -7.75 4.33 15.85
C LYS A 145 -8.03 2.83 15.71
N HIS A 146 -8.41 2.39 14.52
CA HIS A 146 -8.67 0.98 14.26
C HIS A 146 -7.42 0.10 14.36
N PHE A 147 -6.21 0.67 14.29
CA PHE A 147 -4.95 -0.04 14.51
C PHE A 147 -4.51 -0.17 15.98
N ASP A 148 -5.26 0.34 16.96
CA ASP A 148 -4.87 0.24 18.38
C ASP A 148 -4.69 -1.21 18.87
N PHE A 149 -5.32 -2.17 18.18
CA PHE A 149 -5.14 -3.60 18.41
C PHE A 149 -3.67 -4.06 18.30
N VAL A 150 -2.82 -3.34 17.56
CA VAL A 150 -1.46 -3.78 17.23
C VAL A 150 -0.62 -4.06 18.48
N THR A 151 -0.89 -3.34 19.58
CA THR A 151 -0.18 -3.52 20.86
C THR A 151 -0.59 -4.79 21.61
N ASN A 152 -1.70 -5.43 21.21
CA ASN A 152 -2.22 -6.66 21.80
C ASN A 152 -1.81 -7.89 20.98
N GLU A 153 -1.02 -8.80 21.57
CA GLU A 153 -0.52 -10.01 20.90
C GLU A 153 -1.63 -10.95 20.41
N ALA A 154 -2.70 -11.13 21.19
CA ALA A 154 -3.82 -11.99 20.77
C ALA A 154 -4.59 -11.37 19.61
N ALA A 155 -4.72 -10.05 19.58
CA ALA A 155 -5.36 -9.35 18.48
C ALA A 155 -4.51 -9.37 17.21
N ARG A 156 -3.18 -9.20 17.31
CA ARG A 156 -2.28 -9.43 16.17
C ARG A 156 -2.37 -10.84 15.62
N ALA A 157 -2.45 -11.86 16.48
CA ALA A 157 -2.63 -13.24 16.04
C ALA A 157 -3.95 -13.44 15.27
N THR A 158 -5.02 -12.75 15.69
CA THR A 158 -6.31 -12.75 14.99
C THR A 158 -6.20 -12.04 13.64
N PHE A 159 -5.53 -10.89 13.57
CA PHE A 159 -5.22 -10.20 12.32
C PHE A 159 -4.51 -11.14 11.34
N VAL A 160 -3.42 -11.77 11.77
CA VAL A 160 -2.62 -12.71 10.95
C VAL A 160 -3.47 -13.88 10.46
N SER A 161 -4.33 -14.44 11.31
CA SER A 161 -5.24 -15.52 10.92
C SER A 161 -6.28 -15.05 9.89
N SER A 162 -6.85 -13.86 10.08
CA SER A 162 -7.81 -13.28 9.14
C SER A 162 -7.14 -12.93 7.81
N ALA A 163 -5.89 -12.46 7.82
CA ALA A 163 -5.09 -12.21 6.62
C ALA A 163 -4.93 -13.47 5.77
N VAL A 164 -4.52 -14.60 6.36
CA VAL A 164 -4.42 -15.88 5.64
C VAL A 164 -5.78 -16.33 5.08
N THR A 165 -6.86 -16.08 5.82
CA THR A 165 -8.23 -16.37 5.35
C THR A 165 -8.60 -15.49 4.14
N MET A 166 -8.29 -14.20 4.18
CA MET A 166 -8.52 -13.28 3.06
C MET A 166 -7.73 -13.71 1.81
N LEU A 167 -6.46 -14.12 1.98
CA LEU A 167 -5.65 -14.64 0.87
C LEU A 167 -6.32 -15.83 0.20
N GLU A 168 -6.75 -16.80 1.01
CA GLU A 168 -7.36 -18.05 0.54
C GLU A 168 -8.72 -17.81 -0.10
N ASP A 169 -9.61 -17.07 0.55
CA ASP A 169 -10.98 -16.92 0.10
C ASP A 169 -11.08 -16.08 -1.18
N TYR A 170 -10.37 -14.95 -1.26
CA TYR A 170 -10.50 -14.00 -2.36
C TYR A 170 -9.42 -14.14 -3.44
N GLY A 171 -8.54 -15.14 -3.31
CA GLY A 171 -7.53 -15.43 -4.32
C GLY A 171 -6.46 -14.34 -4.43
N LEU A 172 -5.92 -13.88 -3.29
CA LEU A 172 -4.98 -12.75 -3.23
C LEU A 172 -3.51 -13.20 -3.14
N ASP A 173 -2.59 -12.34 -3.57
CA ASP A 173 -1.14 -12.58 -3.58
C ASP A 173 -0.44 -12.03 -2.34
N GLY A 174 -1.14 -11.27 -1.50
CA GLY A 174 -0.54 -10.66 -0.32
C GLY A 174 -1.47 -9.74 0.46
N ILE A 175 -0.93 -9.16 1.52
CA ILE A 175 -1.56 -8.12 2.33
C ILE A 175 -0.66 -6.89 2.38
N ASP A 176 -1.28 -5.72 2.19
CA ASP A 176 -0.69 -4.41 2.40
C ASP A 176 -1.27 -3.81 3.68
N ILE A 177 -0.43 -3.23 4.53
CA ILE A 177 -0.88 -2.56 5.76
C ILE A 177 -0.65 -1.07 5.64
N ASP A 178 -1.74 -0.32 5.63
CA ASP A 178 -1.72 1.12 5.54
C ASP A 178 -2.14 1.72 6.90
N PHE A 179 -1.17 1.78 7.82
CA PHE A 179 -1.36 2.34 9.16
C PHE A 179 -0.80 3.77 9.20
N GLU A 180 -1.69 4.76 9.26
CA GLU A 180 -1.38 6.20 9.19
C GLU A 180 -1.69 6.94 10.51
N PHE A 181 -0.74 7.13 11.42
CA PHE A 181 0.60 6.55 11.45
C PHE A 181 0.85 5.88 12.82
N PRO A 182 1.78 4.91 12.91
CA PRO A 182 2.15 4.35 14.21
C PRO A 182 2.69 5.44 15.14
N GLU A 183 2.25 5.42 16.38
CA GLU A 183 2.82 6.22 17.46
C GLU A 183 4.11 5.56 17.99
N PRO A 184 4.97 6.29 18.73
CA PRO A 184 6.22 5.74 19.25
C PRO A 184 6.05 4.44 20.04
N GLU A 185 4.97 4.32 20.82
CA GLU A 185 4.66 3.13 21.62
C GLU A 185 4.19 1.94 20.76
N GLN A 186 3.74 2.19 19.54
CA GLN A 186 3.26 1.16 18.60
C GLN A 186 4.37 0.65 17.66
N LYS A 187 5.53 1.34 17.60
CA LYS A 187 6.67 1.00 16.72
C LYS A 187 7.08 -0.47 16.75
N GLU A 188 7.42 -0.98 17.94
CA GLU A 188 7.87 -2.37 18.10
C GLU A 188 6.73 -3.36 17.81
N ALA A 189 5.51 -3.01 18.22
CA ALA A 189 4.34 -3.86 18.03
C ALA A 189 3.96 -4.00 16.55
N PHE A 190 4.09 -2.94 15.77
CA PHE A 190 3.90 -2.98 14.32
C PHE A 190 4.98 -3.82 13.64
N GLY A 191 6.25 -3.68 14.06
CA GLY A 191 7.32 -4.57 13.60
C GLY A 191 7.03 -6.05 13.87
N LYS A 192 6.50 -6.38 15.06
CA LYS A 192 6.07 -7.76 15.40
C LYS A 192 4.96 -8.25 14.49
N LEU A 193 3.96 -7.42 14.17
CA LEU A 193 2.88 -7.79 13.25
C LEU A 193 3.42 -8.23 11.89
N ILE A 194 4.39 -7.49 11.31
CA ILE A 194 5.02 -7.85 10.02
C ILE A 194 5.76 -9.19 10.11
N VAL A 195 6.49 -9.45 11.19
CA VAL A 195 7.19 -10.73 11.43
C VAL A 195 6.20 -11.89 11.58
N GLU A 196 5.11 -11.68 12.33
CA GLU A 196 4.06 -12.67 12.56
C GLU A 196 3.32 -13.00 11.25
N LEU A 197 3.03 -12.00 10.41
CA LEU A 197 2.49 -12.21 9.05
C LEU A 197 3.43 -13.03 8.18
N ARG A 198 4.73 -12.70 8.14
CA ARG A 198 5.72 -13.45 7.35
C ARG A 198 5.77 -14.92 7.76
N THR A 199 5.81 -15.16 9.07
CA THR A 199 5.79 -16.51 9.64
C THR A 199 4.56 -17.29 9.18
N ALA A 200 3.38 -16.69 9.22
CA ALA A 200 2.14 -17.34 8.80
C ALA A 200 2.08 -17.56 7.27
N PHE A 201 2.54 -16.60 6.49
CA PHE A 201 2.54 -16.70 5.02
C PHE A 201 3.53 -17.74 4.53
N ASP A 202 4.70 -17.90 5.16
CA ASP A 202 5.65 -18.97 4.83
C ASP A 202 5.08 -20.35 5.16
N ALA A 203 4.40 -20.48 6.30
CA ALA A 203 3.72 -21.72 6.67
C ALA A 203 2.59 -22.06 5.69
N TYR A 204 1.78 -21.07 5.31
CA TYR A 204 0.71 -21.22 4.33
C TYR A 204 1.25 -21.59 2.94
N GLN A 205 2.27 -20.88 2.46
CA GLN A 205 2.99 -21.16 1.22
C GLN A 205 3.51 -22.60 1.18
N LYS A 206 4.26 -23.01 2.22
CA LYS A 206 4.78 -24.37 2.36
C LYS A 206 3.68 -25.42 2.37
N GLY A 207 2.57 -25.14 3.05
CA GLY A 207 1.40 -26.02 3.10
C GLY A 207 0.72 -26.21 1.74
N LYS A 208 0.83 -25.21 0.84
CA LYS A 208 0.33 -25.28 -0.54
C LYS A 208 1.34 -25.81 -1.55
N GLY A 209 2.62 -25.83 -1.19
CA GLY A 209 3.70 -26.17 -2.11
C GLY A 209 3.96 -25.07 -3.14
N ASP A 210 3.67 -23.82 -2.79
CA ASP A 210 3.95 -22.67 -3.65
C ASP A 210 5.44 -22.27 -3.55
N ASP A 211 6.09 -21.98 -4.68
CA ASP A 211 7.49 -21.55 -4.71
C ASP A 211 7.66 -20.03 -4.60
N VAL A 212 6.62 -19.28 -4.97
CA VAL A 212 6.61 -17.81 -4.91
C VAL A 212 6.18 -17.36 -3.52
N PRO A 213 6.89 -16.41 -2.88
CA PRO A 213 6.43 -15.85 -1.61
C PRO A 213 5.22 -14.94 -1.76
N TYR A 214 4.19 -15.19 -0.93
CA TYR A 214 3.11 -14.25 -0.68
C TYR A 214 3.67 -12.92 -0.17
N LEU A 215 3.09 -11.84 -0.64
CA LEU A 215 3.60 -10.49 -0.44
C LEU A 215 3.09 -9.89 0.86
N ILE A 216 3.98 -9.15 1.53
CA ILE A 216 3.63 -8.28 2.66
C ILE A 216 4.17 -6.91 2.30
N SER A 217 3.33 -5.89 2.24
CA SER A 217 3.77 -4.52 2.07
C SER A 217 3.19 -3.62 3.14
N ALA A 218 3.74 -2.41 3.25
CA ALA A 218 3.17 -1.37 4.07
C ALA A 218 3.27 -0.03 3.34
N ALA A 219 2.19 0.74 3.36
CA ALA A 219 2.24 2.16 3.06
C ALA A 219 2.96 2.87 4.22
N VAL A 220 3.97 3.67 3.88
CA VAL A 220 4.81 4.34 4.88
C VAL A 220 4.96 5.82 4.60
N SER A 221 4.96 6.60 5.67
CA SER A 221 5.06 8.05 5.62
C SER A 221 6.41 8.52 5.05
N ALA A 222 6.39 9.60 4.28
CA ALA A 222 7.58 10.39 3.97
C ALA A 222 7.81 11.53 4.99
N GLY A 223 6.95 11.65 6.01
CA GLY A 223 7.02 12.69 7.02
C GLY A 223 7.99 12.39 8.17
N PRO A 224 8.89 13.33 8.53
CA PRO A 224 9.88 13.09 9.57
C PRO A 224 9.35 12.69 10.94
N ASP A 225 8.21 13.25 11.34
CA ASP A 225 7.61 12.95 12.65
C ASP A 225 6.96 11.56 12.69
N HIS A 226 6.72 10.95 11.52
CA HIS A 226 6.04 9.66 11.40
C HIS A 226 7.00 8.53 11.01
N TYR A 227 7.92 8.75 10.07
CA TYR A 227 8.80 7.68 9.61
C TYR A 227 9.76 7.14 10.69
N VAL A 228 9.95 7.92 11.77
CA VAL A 228 10.77 7.53 12.93
C VAL A 228 10.10 6.42 13.76
N ASN A 229 8.78 6.24 13.60
CA ASN A 229 7.98 5.27 14.35
C ASN A 229 7.86 3.91 13.64
N TYR A 230 8.59 3.69 12.55
CA TYR A 230 8.75 2.35 11.95
C TYR A 230 10.00 1.66 12.50
N ASP A 231 9.88 0.39 12.88
CA ASP A 231 11.06 -0.46 13.17
C ASP A 231 11.62 -1.01 11.86
N ILE A 232 12.23 -0.12 11.06
CA ILE A 232 12.70 -0.40 9.71
C ILE A 232 13.61 -1.63 9.67
N LYS A 233 14.53 -1.73 10.64
CA LYS A 233 15.47 -2.85 10.72
C LYS A 233 14.78 -4.18 10.99
N ALA A 234 13.79 -4.23 11.88
CA ALA A 234 13.05 -5.45 12.17
C ALA A 234 12.08 -5.84 11.03
N MET A 235 11.53 -4.84 10.34
CA MET A 235 10.54 -5.03 9.28
C MET A 235 11.17 -5.34 7.92
N ASP A 236 12.40 -4.87 7.62
CA ASP A 236 12.94 -4.95 6.25
C ASP A 236 13.11 -6.40 5.77
N ALA A 237 13.54 -7.32 6.64
CA ALA A 237 13.68 -8.74 6.27
C ALA A 237 12.32 -9.39 5.88
N PRO A 238 11.28 -9.36 6.73
CA PRO A 238 9.99 -9.98 6.43
C PRO A 238 9.13 -9.23 5.40
N ILE A 239 9.31 -7.92 5.21
CA ILE A 239 8.51 -7.13 4.26
C ILE A 239 8.98 -7.34 2.81
N SER A 240 8.04 -7.27 1.88
CA SER A 240 8.29 -7.30 0.44
C SER A 240 8.50 -5.89 -0.11
N PHE A 241 7.61 -4.95 0.24
CA PHE A 241 7.69 -3.56 -0.21
C PHE A 241 7.37 -2.54 0.89
N TRP A 242 8.18 -1.48 0.90
CA TRP A 242 7.91 -0.20 1.56
C TRP A 242 7.28 0.73 0.53
N ASN A 243 5.96 0.89 0.57
CA ASN A 243 5.22 1.76 -0.32
C ASN A 243 5.31 3.20 0.22
N LEU A 244 6.38 3.92 -0.12
CA LEU A 244 6.63 5.27 0.41
C LEU A 244 5.62 6.26 -0.18
N MET A 245 4.74 6.81 0.66
CA MET A 245 3.76 7.82 0.29
C MET A 245 4.43 9.19 0.14
N ALA A 246 5.09 9.39 -1.00
CA ALA A 246 5.87 10.58 -1.29
C ALA A 246 5.04 11.70 -1.95
N TYR A 247 3.89 11.98 -1.34
CA TYR A 247 2.91 12.98 -1.74
C TYR A 247 2.21 13.55 -0.49
N ASP A 248 1.26 14.48 -0.68
CA ASP A 248 0.56 15.18 0.40
C ASP A 248 1.47 15.97 1.36
N TYR A 249 2.57 16.51 0.84
CA TYR A 249 3.47 17.39 1.61
C TYR A 249 2.85 18.77 1.88
N ALA A 250 1.85 19.14 1.08
CA ALA A 250 1.15 20.41 1.19
C ALA A 250 -0.34 20.25 0.89
N GLY A 251 -1.17 21.01 1.60
CA GLY A 251 -2.62 21.02 1.48
C GLY A 251 -3.26 22.05 2.38
N SER A 252 -4.52 21.83 2.76
CA SER A 252 -5.29 22.75 3.62
C SER A 252 -4.70 22.94 5.03
N TRP A 253 -3.84 22.02 5.46
CA TRP A 253 -3.09 22.09 6.72
C TRP A 253 -1.83 22.96 6.64
N SER A 254 -1.43 23.39 5.44
CA SER A 254 -0.25 24.22 5.23
C SER A 254 -0.55 25.70 5.48
N ASN A 255 0.46 26.45 5.94
CA ASN A 255 0.36 27.91 6.09
C ASN A 255 0.49 28.68 4.77
N TYR A 256 1.09 28.06 3.75
CA TYR A 256 1.37 28.62 2.45
C TYR A 256 1.06 27.58 1.37
N SER A 257 0.76 28.03 0.15
CA SER A 257 0.77 27.16 -1.02
C SER A 257 2.15 26.54 -1.18
N ALA A 258 2.26 25.27 -1.53
CA ALA A 258 3.55 24.60 -1.69
C ALA A 258 3.42 23.36 -2.58
N ASP A 259 4.55 22.76 -2.93
CA ASP A 259 4.59 21.52 -3.68
C ASP A 259 4.08 20.36 -2.81
N GLN A 260 3.19 19.53 -3.35
CA GLN A 260 2.67 18.37 -2.60
C GLN A 260 3.59 17.14 -2.68
N ALA A 261 4.54 17.09 -3.61
CA ALA A 261 5.30 15.88 -3.92
C ALA A 261 6.72 16.19 -4.47
N ASN A 262 7.37 17.25 -4.01
CA ASN A 262 8.71 17.61 -4.46
C ASN A 262 9.77 16.54 -4.09
N LEU A 263 10.66 16.20 -5.04
CA LEU A 263 11.75 15.26 -4.79
C LEU A 263 12.83 15.87 -3.88
N TYR A 264 13.14 17.14 -4.12
CA TYR A 264 14.15 17.93 -3.42
C TYR A 264 13.56 19.25 -2.92
N ASN A 265 14.31 19.99 -2.09
CA ASN A 265 13.97 21.32 -1.57
C ASN A 265 12.68 21.33 -0.72
N GLY A 266 12.81 20.94 0.54
CA GLY A 266 11.71 20.89 1.49
C GLY A 266 11.69 22.03 2.49
N GLU A 267 12.35 23.16 2.24
CA GLU A 267 12.51 24.24 3.23
C GLU A 267 11.16 24.84 3.66
N THR A 268 10.19 24.93 2.75
CA THR A 268 8.87 25.52 3.02
C THR A 268 7.94 24.57 3.78
N THR A 269 7.94 23.29 3.41
CA THR A 269 7.01 22.30 3.97
C THR A 269 7.63 21.50 5.13
N GLY A 270 8.96 21.37 5.16
CA GLY A 270 9.68 20.39 5.99
C GLY A 270 9.80 19.01 5.32
N PHE A 271 9.26 18.84 4.11
CA PHE A 271 9.18 17.56 3.42
C PHE A 271 9.89 17.60 2.06
N ASN A 272 10.63 16.55 1.76
CA ASN A 272 11.09 16.20 0.42
C ASN A 272 11.35 14.70 0.36
N THR A 273 11.13 14.10 -0.80
CA THR A 273 11.22 12.65 -0.97
C THR A 273 12.63 12.10 -0.75
N ASP A 274 13.67 12.83 -1.20
CA ASP A 274 15.06 12.36 -1.08
C ASP A 274 15.51 12.21 0.38
N GLN A 275 15.06 13.11 1.27
CA GLN A 275 15.29 13.02 2.70
C GLN A 275 14.66 11.76 3.30
N ALA A 276 13.39 11.47 2.99
CA ALA A 276 12.72 10.27 3.49
C ALA A 276 13.44 9.00 3.01
N ILE A 277 13.78 8.93 1.72
CA ILE A 277 14.51 7.78 1.17
C ILE A 277 15.86 7.59 1.86
N LYS A 278 16.64 8.66 2.04
CA LYS A 278 17.91 8.60 2.78
C LYS A 278 17.74 8.14 4.22
N TYR A 279 16.64 8.53 4.88
CA TYR A 279 16.32 8.06 6.22
C TYR A 279 16.07 6.55 6.23
N PHE A 280 15.17 6.05 5.38
CA PHE A 280 14.88 4.62 5.30
C PHE A 280 16.13 3.78 5.01
N LEU A 281 16.96 4.22 4.05
CA LEU A 281 18.22 3.55 3.73
C LEU A 281 19.23 3.61 4.89
N GLY A 282 19.28 4.73 5.62
CA GLY A 282 20.14 4.91 6.79
C GLY A 282 19.75 4.02 7.98
N GLU A 283 18.45 3.76 8.14
CA GLU A 283 17.90 2.85 9.16
C GLU A 283 17.92 1.37 8.74
N GLY A 284 18.41 1.07 7.54
CA GLY A 284 18.70 -0.28 7.08
C GLY A 284 17.66 -0.90 6.13
N ALA A 285 16.75 -0.10 5.57
CA ALA A 285 15.86 -0.58 4.51
C ALA A 285 16.66 -0.98 3.25
N THR A 286 16.26 -2.07 2.62
CA THR A 286 16.84 -2.49 1.34
C THR A 286 16.29 -1.61 0.21
N PRO A 287 17.13 -0.93 -0.60
CA PRO A 287 16.65 -0.04 -1.67
C PRO A 287 15.65 -0.71 -2.61
N GLY A 288 15.95 -1.95 -3.04
CA GLY A 288 15.09 -2.74 -3.93
C GLY A 288 13.78 -3.24 -3.31
N LYS A 289 13.44 -2.83 -2.08
CA LYS A 289 12.14 -3.01 -1.43
C LYS A 289 11.36 -1.70 -1.30
N ILE A 290 11.95 -0.54 -1.56
CA ILE A 290 11.25 0.75 -1.48
C ILE A 290 10.63 1.07 -2.83
N SER A 291 9.30 1.17 -2.92
CA SER A 291 8.64 1.73 -4.10
C SER A 291 8.30 3.20 -3.87
N LEU A 292 8.57 4.04 -4.86
CA LEU A 292 8.32 5.47 -4.79
C LEU A 292 6.87 5.78 -5.15
N GLY A 293 6.07 6.17 -4.16
CA GLY A 293 4.70 6.64 -4.34
C GLY A 293 4.64 7.99 -5.04
N MET A 294 3.78 8.12 -6.04
CA MET A 294 3.56 9.35 -6.80
C MET A 294 2.05 9.63 -6.93
N PRO A 295 1.61 10.90 -6.80
CA PRO A 295 0.20 11.24 -6.85
C PRO A 295 -0.30 11.31 -8.30
N ILE A 296 -1.50 10.79 -8.54
CA ILE A 296 -2.26 10.97 -9.78
C ILE A 296 -3.38 11.99 -9.54
N TYR A 297 -3.08 13.03 -8.77
CA TYR A 297 -4.01 14.09 -8.43
C TYR A 297 -3.24 15.38 -8.11
N GLY A 298 -3.96 16.49 -8.08
CA GLY A 298 -3.47 17.80 -7.68
C GLY A 298 -4.07 18.28 -6.36
N ARG A 299 -3.29 19.05 -5.59
CA ARG A 299 -3.74 19.79 -4.40
C ARG A 299 -3.87 21.27 -4.75
N SER A 300 -5.03 21.87 -4.47
CA SER A 300 -5.34 23.25 -4.87
C SER A 300 -5.26 24.27 -3.73
N PHE A 301 -4.89 25.49 -4.09
CA PHE A 301 -4.81 26.68 -3.24
C PHE A 301 -5.42 27.87 -4.00
N GLU A 302 -6.43 28.52 -3.44
CA GLU A 302 -7.13 29.66 -4.04
C GLU A 302 -6.65 30.99 -3.44
N LYS A 303 -6.92 32.08 -4.17
CA LYS A 303 -6.56 33.45 -3.78
C LYS A 303 -5.10 33.58 -3.37
N THR A 304 -4.23 32.85 -4.06
CA THR A 304 -2.78 32.86 -3.80
C THR A 304 -2.05 33.59 -4.92
N ALA A 305 -0.98 34.30 -4.57
CA ALA A 305 -0.14 35.00 -5.54
C ALA A 305 0.82 34.06 -6.31
N GLY A 306 0.89 32.79 -5.95
CA GLY A 306 1.76 31.79 -6.57
C GLY A 306 2.24 30.74 -5.56
N ILE A 307 3.26 29.96 -5.92
CA ILE A 307 3.86 28.95 -5.03
C ILE A 307 4.59 29.61 -3.85
N TYR A 308 4.50 29.00 -2.66
CA TYR A 308 5.09 29.50 -1.40
C TYR A 308 4.56 30.85 -0.95
N GLN A 309 3.31 31.16 -1.28
CA GLN A 309 2.62 32.38 -0.89
C GLN A 309 1.42 32.06 0.01
N PRO A 310 0.93 33.03 0.79
CA PRO A 310 -0.35 32.89 1.48
C PRO A 310 -1.46 32.56 0.48
N TYR A 311 -2.48 31.86 0.97
CA TYR A 311 -3.67 31.49 0.22
C TYR A 311 -4.91 31.68 1.10
N ASP A 312 -6.09 31.74 0.50
CA ASP A 312 -7.37 31.80 1.21
C ASP A 312 -8.39 30.91 0.51
N GLY A 313 -8.48 29.68 1.00
CA GLY A 313 -9.31 28.62 0.44
C GLY A 313 -8.53 27.61 -0.39
N ILE A 314 -9.10 26.42 -0.57
CA ILE A 314 -8.56 25.34 -1.41
C ILE A 314 -9.52 24.97 -2.52
N GLY A 315 -10.59 25.74 -2.71
CA GLY A 315 -11.73 25.40 -3.56
C GLY A 315 -12.68 24.38 -2.92
N THR A 316 -13.80 24.16 -3.59
CA THR A 316 -14.81 23.15 -3.22
C THR A 316 -14.72 21.94 -4.15
N ALA A 317 -15.30 20.82 -3.75
CA ALA A 317 -15.46 19.68 -4.64
C ALA A 317 -16.29 20.05 -5.89
N ASP A 318 -15.87 19.59 -7.05
CA ASP A 318 -16.59 19.69 -8.32
C ASP A 318 -16.51 18.35 -9.06
N GLN A 319 -17.47 17.47 -8.76
CA GLN A 319 -17.48 16.12 -9.33
C GLN A 319 -17.62 16.14 -10.85
N SER A 320 -18.25 17.19 -11.41
CA SER A 320 -18.38 17.35 -12.86
C SER A 320 -17.06 17.76 -13.53
N GLY A 321 -16.19 18.45 -12.77
CA GLY A 321 -14.86 18.90 -13.19
C GLY A 321 -13.72 17.95 -12.81
N GLY A 322 -13.99 16.80 -12.19
CA GLY A 322 -12.97 15.83 -11.76
C GLY A 322 -12.38 16.09 -10.36
N SER A 323 -13.12 16.77 -9.49
CA SER A 323 -12.78 16.95 -8.07
C SER A 323 -13.82 16.27 -7.17
N TRP A 324 -13.39 15.30 -6.38
CA TRP A 324 -14.27 14.48 -5.55
C TRP A 324 -14.38 14.96 -4.10
N GLU A 325 -13.45 15.80 -3.68
CA GLU A 325 -13.37 16.42 -2.35
C GLU A 325 -12.72 17.81 -2.48
N ALA A 326 -12.96 18.68 -1.50
CA ALA A 326 -12.39 20.01 -1.52
C ALA A 326 -10.86 19.97 -1.51
N GLY A 327 -10.22 20.78 -2.36
CA GLY A 327 -8.75 20.84 -2.41
C GLY A 327 -8.06 19.78 -3.25
N THR A 328 -8.79 18.82 -3.84
CA THR A 328 -8.20 17.72 -4.61
C THR A 328 -8.80 17.62 -6.01
N TRP A 329 -7.96 17.48 -7.03
CA TRP A 329 -8.35 17.34 -8.43
C TRP A 329 -7.72 16.09 -9.06
N ASP A 330 -8.49 15.27 -9.76
CA ASP A 330 -7.94 14.16 -10.55
C ASP A 330 -6.97 14.70 -11.61
N TYR A 331 -5.83 14.04 -11.79
CA TYR A 331 -4.84 14.45 -12.79
C TYR A 331 -5.43 14.50 -14.22
N LYS A 332 -6.35 13.60 -14.56
CA LYS A 332 -7.05 13.62 -15.87
C LYS A 332 -7.85 14.90 -16.14
N ALA A 333 -8.18 15.68 -15.12
CA ALA A 333 -8.82 16.98 -15.24
C ALA A 333 -7.84 18.18 -15.30
N LEU A 334 -6.53 17.92 -15.21
CA LEU A 334 -5.50 18.95 -15.14
C LEU A 334 -4.68 19.07 -16.44
N PRO A 335 -4.15 20.26 -16.79
CA PRO A 335 -4.43 21.55 -16.16
C PRO A 335 -5.85 22.03 -16.45
N ARG A 336 -6.40 22.84 -15.55
CA ARG A 336 -7.71 23.48 -15.78
C ARG A 336 -7.63 24.53 -16.89
N PRO A 337 -8.71 24.79 -17.65
CA PRO A 337 -8.73 25.82 -18.68
C PRO A 337 -8.31 27.18 -18.12
N GLY A 338 -7.36 27.85 -18.78
CA GLY A 338 -6.83 29.16 -18.34
C GLY A 338 -5.54 29.08 -17.52
N ALA A 339 -5.28 27.94 -16.87
CA ALA A 339 -4.07 27.75 -16.08
C ALA A 339 -2.83 27.48 -16.95
N LYS A 340 -1.69 28.03 -16.55
CA LYS A 340 -0.37 27.75 -17.14
C LYS A 340 0.35 26.71 -16.29
N VAL A 341 0.99 25.72 -16.91
CA VAL A 341 1.81 24.72 -16.22
C VAL A 341 3.22 25.25 -16.03
N ILE A 342 3.76 25.10 -14.83
CA ILE A 342 5.12 25.46 -14.43
C ILE A 342 5.80 24.23 -13.85
N GLU A 343 6.97 23.90 -14.39
CA GLU A 343 7.81 22.81 -13.90
C GLU A 343 9.09 23.37 -13.29
N ASN A 344 9.43 22.91 -12.10
CA ASN A 344 10.69 23.22 -11.43
C ASN A 344 11.57 21.97 -11.41
N THR A 345 12.55 21.91 -12.30
CA THR A 345 13.49 20.78 -12.40
C THR A 345 14.52 20.73 -11.26
N THR A 346 14.60 21.77 -10.43
CA THR A 346 15.51 21.81 -9.28
C THR A 346 14.89 21.10 -8.07
N SER A 347 13.62 21.37 -7.76
CA SER A 347 12.86 20.62 -6.75
C SER A 347 12.25 19.32 -7.31
N VAL A 348 12.20 19.18 -8.65
CA VAL A 348 11.51 18.12 -9.39
C VAL A 348 10.06 18.04 -8.95
N ALA A 349 9.35 19.14 -9.20
CA ALA A 349 7.94 19.34 -8.89
C ALA A 349 7.30 20.20 -9.98
N SER A 350 5.97 20.19 -10.01
CA SER A 350 5.19 21.03 -10.92
C SER A 350 3.88 21.51 -10.30
N TYR A 351 3.35 22.58 -10.88
CA TYR A 351 2.02 23.08 -10.58
C TYR A 351 1.44 23.78 -11.81
N SER A 352 0.12 23.96 -11.83
CA SER A 352 -0.53 24.91 -12.73
C SER A 352 -0.97 26.14 -11.95
N TYR A 353 -0.93 27.31 -12.58
CA TYR A 353 -1.41 28.57 -12.01
C TYR A 353 -2.31 29.33 -12.97
N ASP A 354 -3.49 29.73 -12.49
CA ASP A 354 -4.39 30.66 -13.17
C ASP A 354 -4.29 32.04 -12.52
N GLU A 355 -3.74 33.03 -13.25
CA GLU A 355 -3.56 34.40 -12.76
C GLU A 355 -4.90 35.14 -12.53
N THR A 356 -5.95 34.78 -13.27
CA THR A 356 -7.28 35.43 -13.18
C THR A 356 -8.04 34.93 -11.96
N LEU A 357 -7.99 33.62 -11.72
CA LEU A 357 -8.63 32.99 -10.57
C LEU A 357 -7.76 33.04 -9.31
N GLN A 358 -6.47 33.36 -9.46
CA GLN A 358 -5.45 33.25 -8.42
C GLN A 358 -5.42 31.84 -7.81
N GLU A 359 -5.56 30.82 -8.66
CA GLU A 359 -5.61 29.41 -8.28
C GLU A 359 -4.30 28.73 -8.64
N LEU A 360 -3.71 28.05 -7.66
CA LEU A 360 -2.58 27.15 -7.84
C LEU A 360 -3.02 25.71 -7.60
N ILE A 361 -2.64 24.80 -8.49
CA ILE A 361 -2.81 23.35 -8.28
C ILE A 361 -1.46 22.68 -8.44
N THR A 362 -0.90 22.11 -7.38
CA THR A 362 0.36 21.34 -7.43
C THR A 362 0.07 19.89 -7.77
N TYR A 363 0.72 19.34 -8.81
CA TYR A 363 0.56 17.97 -9.30
C TYR A 363 1.76 17.61 -10.19
N ASP A 364 1.99 16.32 -10.46
CA ASP A 364 3.07 15.89 -11.33
C ASP A 364 2.66 15.88 -12.82
N THR A 365 3.54 16.41 -13.68
CA THR A 365 3.44 16.24 -15.14
C THR A 365 4.20 14.99 -15.61
N PRO A 366 4.00 14.52 -16.86
CA PRO A 366 4.82 13.44 -17.43
C PRO A 366 6.33 13.70 -17.35
N ASN A 367 6.78 14.94 -17.56
CA ASN A 367 8.21 15.26 -17.46
C ASN A 367 8.73 15.12 -16.01
N ILE A 368 7.98 15.59 -15.01
CA ILE A 368 8.33 15.41 -13.59
C ILE A 368 8.34 13.93 -13.20
N ILE A 369 7.35 13.14 -13.64
CA ILE A 369 7.33 11.70 -13.43
C ILE A 369 8.53 11.00 -14.05
N LYS A 370 8.93 11.38 -15.26
CA LYS A 370 10.14 10.85 -15.89
C LYS A 370 11.37 11.12 -15.02
N MET A 371 11.55 12.34 -14.52
CA MET A 371 12.68 12.69 -13.66
C MET A 371 12.67 11.94 -12.32
N LYS A 372 11.49 11.79 -11.68
CA LYS A 372 11.32 10.97 -10.46
C LYS A 372 11.63 9.50 -10.72
N THR A 373 11.28 9.01 -11.90
CA THR A 373 11.58 7.64 -12.32
C THR A 373 13.08 7.46 -12.60
N GLU A 374 13.74 8.42 -13.23
CA GLU A 374 15.20 8.38 -13.36
C GLU A 374 15.90 8.39 -12.00
N TYR A 375 15.36 9.12 -11.02
CA TYR A 375 15.83 9.08 -9.64
C TYR A 375 15.65 7.70 -9.00
N LEU A 376 14.47 7.07 -9.12
CA LEU A 376 14.22 5.76 -8.51
C LEU A 376 15.11 4.67 -9.13
N VAL A 377 15.34 4.73 -10.45
CA VAL A 377 16.27 3.84 -11.17
C VAL A 377 17.70 4.04 -10.68
N LYS A 378 18.16 5.29 -10.61
CA LYS A 378 19.52 5.65 -10.13
C LYS A 378 19.78 5.17 -8.70
N ASN A 379 18.77 5.25 -7.84
CA ASN A 379 18.85 4.83 -6.44
C ASN A 379 18.50 3.34 -6.23
N LYS A 380 18.29 2.60 -7.32
CA LYS A 380 18.01 1.15 -7.29
C LYS A 380 16.80 0.79 -6.43
N LEU A 381 15.80 1.67 -6.42
CA LEU A 381 14.54 1.46 -5.74
C LEU A 381 13.75 0.32 -6.42
N ALA A 382 12.74 -0.20 -5.73
CA ALA A 382 11.92 -1.30 -6.25
C ALA A 382 11.16 -0.91 -7.52
N GLY A 383 10.70 0.33 -7.62
CA GLY A 383 9.85 0.81 -8.69
C GLY A 383 8.93 1.95 -8.27
N SER A 384 7.79 2.11 -8.96
CA SER A 384 6.78 3.16 -8.72
C SER A 384 5.55 2.62 -8.00
N MET A 385 4.93 3.46 -7.18
CA MET A 385 3.60 3.25 -6.59
C MET A 385 2.69 4.45 -6.91
N TRP A 386 1.38 4.25 -7.04
CA TRP A 386 0.44 5.26 -7.51
C TRP A 386 -0.86 5.34 -6.70
N TRP A 387 -1.20 6.55 -6.26
CA TRP A 387 -2.51 6.89 -5.70
C TRP A 387 -3.25 7.90 -6.59
N GLU A 388 -4.39 7.58 -7.20
CA GLU A 388 -4.96 6.25 -7.42
C GLU A 388 -5.40 6.06 -8.87
N LEU A 389 -5.62 4.81 -9.28
CA LEU A 389 -5.69 4.42 -10.69
C LEU A 389 -6.79 5.11 -11.50
N SER A 390 -7.90 5.52 -10.86
CA SER A 390 -9.03 6.12 -11.58
C SER A 390 -8.73 7.49 -12.18
N ALA A 391 -7.71 8.18 -11.65
CA ALA A 391 -7.44 9.58 -11.93
C ALA A 391 -6.42 9.80 -13.06
N ASP A 392 -5.82 8.73 -13.61
CA ASP A 392 -4.78 8.86 -14.64
C ASP A 392 -5.34 9.26 -16.02
N LYS A 393 -4.49 9.86 -16.84
CA LYS A 393 -4.78 10.07 -18.26
C LYS A 393 -4.53 8.81 -19.07
N GLN A 394 -4.98 8.86 -20.32
CA GLN A 394 -4.71 7.83 -21.32
C GLN A 394 -3.61 8.28 -22.29
N GLY A 395 -3.04 7.32 -23.02
CA GLY A 395 -2.04 7.59 -24.05
C GLY A 395 -0.76 8.21 -23.50
N ALA A 396 -0.16 9.13 -24.27
CA ALA A 396 1.15 9.72 -23.98
C ALA A 396 1.19 10.57 -22.69
N ASP A 397 0.03 11.00 -22.18
CA ASP A 397 -0.06 11.80 -20.97
C ASP A 397 -0.27 10.96 -19.70
N SER A 398 -0.40 9.63 -19.82
CA SER A 398 -0.49 8.74 -18.65
C SER A 398 0.79 8.80 -17.83
N LEU A 399 0.66 9.09 -16.54
CA LEU A 399 1.79 9.13 -15.62
C LEU A 399 2.37 7.73 -15.40
N ILE A 400 1.50 6.73 -15.28
CA ILE A 400 1.89 5.33 -15.09
C ILE A 400 2.68 4.82 -16.31
N ALA A 401 2.16 5.04 -17.53
CA ALA A 401 2.85 4.66 -18.75
C ALA A 401 4.20 5.38 -18.91
N THR A 402 4.27 6.66 -18.53
CA THR A 402 5.51 7.45 -18.55
C THR A 402 6.57 6.85 -17.64
N SER A 403 6.21 6.49 -16.41
CA SER A 403 7.13 5.85 -15.48
C SER A 403 7.55 4.46 -15.96
N LYS A 404 6.61 3.63 -16.43
CA LYS A 404 6.94 2.32 -17.03
C LYS A 404 8.00 2.47 -18.13
N ALA A 405 7.80 3.41 -19.05
CA ALA A 405 8.73 3.64 -20.15
C ALA A 405 10.14 4.05 -19.66
N ALA A 406 10.23 4.83 -18.58
CA ALA A 406 11.49 5.25 -17.98
C ALA A 406 12.17 4.15 -17.12
N MET A 407 11.41 3.25 -16.51
CA MET A 407 11.93 2.08 -15.77
C MET A 407 12.44 0.97 -16.70
N GLY A 408 11.83 0.81 -17.88
CA GLY A 408 12.11 -0.29 -18.79
C GLY A 408 11.28 -1.53 -18.47
N GLY A 409 11.94 -2.62 -18.06
CA GLY A 409 11.29 -3.92 -17.81
C GLY A 409 10.55 -3.97 -16.47
N LEU A 410 9.29 -4.44 -16.49
CA LEU A 410 8.49 -4.66 -15.29
C LEU A 410 8.68 -6.07 -14.70
N ASP A 411 8.45 -6.20 -13.40
CA ASP A 411 8.47 -7.46 -12.65
C ASP A 411 7.54 -8.50 -13.27
N SER A 412 8.14 -9.60 -13.71
CA SER A 412 7.46 -10.74 -14.34
C SER A 412 7.17 -11.89 -13.38
N THR A 413 7.43 -11.72 -12.07
CA THR A 413 7.20 -12.77 -11.08
C THR A 413 5.75 -13.27 -11.14
N PRO A 414 5.51 -14.59 -11.30
CA PRO A 414 4.17 -15.14 -11.39
C PRO A 414 3.33 -14.92 -10.12
N ASN A 415 2.04 -14.71 -10.31
CA ASN A 415 1.03 -14.65 -9.27
C ASN A 415 0.55 -16.05 -8.84
N HIS A 416 -0.16 -16.09 -7.72
CA HIS A 416 -0.82 -17.27 -7.18
C HIS A 416 -2.23 -17.42 -7.78
N VAL A 417 -2.58 -18.64 -8.21
CA VAL A 417 -3.88 -18.98 -8.84
C VAL A 417 -4.43 -20.33 -8.37
N ASN A 418 -3.91 -20.85 -7.25
CA ASN A 418 -4.32 -22.14 -6.70
C ASN A 418 -4.85 -21.92 -5.29
N TYR A 419 -6.17 -21.84 -5.10
CA TYR A 419 -6.79 -21.58 -3.79
C TYR A 419 -7.84 -22.66 -3.48
N PRO A 420 -7.40 -23.89 -3.19
CA PRO A 420 -8.29 -25.06 -3.14
C PRO A 420 -9.20 -25.10 -1.92
N LYS A 421 -8.93 -24.29 -0.88
CA LYS A 421 -9.70 -24.24 0.38
C LYS A 421 -10.64 -23.03 0.46
N SER A 422 -10.63 -22.17 -0.57
CA SER A 422 -11.24 -20.85 -0.69
C SER A 422 -12.70 -20.59 -0.23
N LYS A 423 -13.52 -21.43 0.39
CA LYS A 423 -14.98 -21.16 0.59
C LYS A 423 -15.81 -20.87 -0.68
N TYR A 424 -15.43 -19.95 -1.57
CA TYR A 424 -16.01 -19.65 -2.87
C TYR A 424 -15.59 -20.65 -3.95
N ASP A 425 -16.56 -21.35 -4.51
CA ASP A 425 -16.35 -22.42 -5.48
C ASP A 425 -15.79 -21.90 -6.81
N ASN A 426 -16.14 -20.66 -7.20
CA ASN A 426 -15.62 -20.06 -8.41
C ASN A 426 -14.14 -19.68 -8.29
N ILE A 427 -13.64 -19.30 -7.12
CA ILE A 427 -12.20 -19.09 -6.90
C ILE A 427 -11.46 -20.43 -6.85
N LYS A 428 -11.97 -21.44 -6.11
CA LYS A 428 -11.39 -22.80 -6.07
C LYS A 428 -11.18 -23.40 -7.45
N ASN A 429 -12.13 -23.16 -8.36
CA ASN A 429 -12.15 -23.72 -9.71
C ASN A 429 -11.62 -22.76 -10.78
N ASN A 430 -10.89 -21.71 -10.42
CA ASN A 430 -10.30 -20.74 -11.36
C ASN A 430 -11.31 -20.12 -12.34
N LEU A 431 -12.49 -19.77 -11.84
CA LEU A 431 -13.65 -19.27 -12.58
C LEU A 431 -14.09 -20.22 -13.71
N GLY A 432 -13.78 -21.52 -13.61
CA GLY A 432 -14.01 -22.50 -14.67
C GLY A 432 -13.02 -22.40 -15.84
N THR A 433 -11.90 -21.68 -15.67
CA THR A 433 -10.90 -21.42 -16.70
C THR A 433 -9.55 -22.06 -16.37
N THR A 434 -8.75 -22.32 -17.40
CA THR A 434 -7.34 -22.69 -17.22
C THR A 434 -6.51 -21.41 -17.13
N PRO A 435 -5.72 -21.20 -16.05
CA PRO A 435 -4.82 -20.04 -15.96
C PRO A 435 -3.84 -20.00 -17.14
N ALA A 436 -3.46 -18.80 -17.59
CA ALA A 436 -2.41 -18.67 -18.60
C ALA A 436 -1.07 -19.26 -18.09
N GLU A 437 -0.20 -19.68 -19.00
CA GLU A 437 1.13 -20.18 -18.66
C GLU A 437 2.02 -19.02 -18.15
N PRO A 438 2.78 -19.20 -17.05
CA PRO A 438 3.73 -18.21 -16.58
C PRO A 438 4.71 -17.79 -17.69
N GLY A 439 4.92 -16.48 -17.88
CA GLY A 439 5.86 -15.95 -18.87
C GLY A 439 5.34 -15.91 -20.32
N SER A 440 4.09 -16.31 -20.58
CA SER A 440 3.45 -16.03 -21.86
C SER A 440 3.24 -14.52 -22.02
N ALA A 441 3.78 -13.95 -23.11
CA ALA A 441 3.53 -12.56 -23.46
C ALA A 441 2.02 -12.35 -23.70
N PRO A 442 1.44 -11.22 -23.29
CA PRO A 442 0.04 -10.94 -23.60
C PRO A 442 -0.14 -11.01 -25.13
N PRO A 443 -1.24 -11.59 -25.63
CA PRO A 443 -1.51 -11.56 -27.06
C PRO A 443 -1.55 -10.09 -27.51
N SER A 444 -0.74 -9.74 -28.50
CA SER A 444 -0.76 -8.41 -29.12
C SER A 444 -2.08 -8.22 -29.88
N GLY A 445 -3.13 -7.86 -29.15
CA GLY A 445 -4.47 -7.65 -29.68
C GLY A 445 -4.63 -6.24 -30.23
N GLY A 446 -4.03 -5.94 -31.37
CA GLY A 446 -4.50 -4.87 -32.25
C GLY A 446 -5.83 -5.31 -32.87
N GLY A 447 -6.92 -5.11 -32.12
CA GLY A 447 -8.28 -5.30 -32.61
C GLY A 447 -9.00 -3.97 -32.58
N GLU A 448 -9.15 -3.32 -33.74
CA GLU A 448 -10.12 -2.25 -33.94
C GLU A 448 -11.51 -2.78 -33.56
N GLY A 449 -12.03 -2.36 -32.41
CA GLY A 449 -13.45 -2.49 -32.11
C GLY A 449 -14.24 -1.62 -33.09
N PRO A 450 -15.42 -2.07 -33.58
CA PRO A 450 -16.21 -1.26 -34.49
C PRO A 450 -16.69 -0.01 -33.76
N ALA A 451 -16.58 1.15 -34.44
CA ALA A 451 -17.04 2.44 -33.94
C ALA A 451 -18.50 2.37 -33.45
N PRO A 452 -18.86 3.02 -32.33
CA PRO A 452 -20.24 3.04 -31.87
C PRO A 452 -21.10 3.84 -32.84
N SER A 453 -22.08 3.18 -33.44
CA SER A 453 -23.14 3.83 -34.20
C SER A 453 -24.04 4.60 -33.25
N SER A 454 -24.26 5.88 -33.55
CA SER A 454 -25.19 6.76 -32.83
C SER A 454 -26.63 6.27 -32.99
N SER A 455 -27.22 5.77 -31.90
CA SER A 455 -28.68 5.71 -31.76
C SER A 455 -29.05 6.19 -30.36
N GLU A 456 -29.80 7.29 -30.30
CA GLU A 456 -30.38 7.85 -29.08
C GLU A 456 -31.21 6.79 -28.32
N PRO A 457 -31.06 6.64 -26.99
CA PRO A 457 -31.99 5.84 -26.21
C PRO A 457 -33.22 6.68 -25.85
N SER A 458 -34.39 6.16 -26.20
CA SER A 458 -35.68 6.57 -25.64
C SER A 458 -35.74 6.22 -24.14
N ALA A 459 -36.34 7.11 -23.35
CA ALA A 459 -36.37 7.08 -21.89
C ALA A 459 -36.97 5.78 -21.29
N PRO A 460 -36.38 5.21 -20.21
CA PRO A 460 -37.03 4.18 -19.41
C PRO A 460 -37.81 4.77 -18.23
N SER A 461 -38.96 4.16 -17.94
CA SER A 461 -39.86 4.48 -16.83
C SER A 461 -39.28 4.12 -15.47
N SER A 462 -39.70 4.87 -14.46
CA SER A 462 -39.28 4.82 -13.06
C SER A 462 -39.24 3.42 -12.43
N THR A 463 -38.05 3.04 -11.96
CA THR A 463 -37.86 2.13 -10.82
C THR A 463 -37.03 2.85 -9.76
N ALA A 464 -37.40 2.66 -8.49
CA ALA A 464 -36.95 3.44 -7.35
C ALA A 464 -35.42 3.55 -7.24
N ALA A 465 -34.94 4.76 -6.95
CA ALA A 465 -33.54 5.06 -6.71
C ALA A 465 -33.03 4.37 -5.43
N PRO A 466 -31.79 3.84 -5.41
CA PRO A 466 -31.15 3.39 -4.18
C PRO A 466 -30.94 4.56 -3.20
N PRO A 467 -30.91 4.29 -1.89
CA PRO A 467 -30.72 5.33 -0.87
C PRO A 467 -29.34 6.01 -1.04
N PRO A 468 -29.23 7.31 -0.71
CA PRO A 468 -27.96 8.01 -0.77
C PRO A 468 -26.95 7.42 0.24
N PRO A 469 -25.65 7.44 -0.08
CA PRO A 469 -24.60 7.02 0.86
C PRO A 469 -24.60 7.91 2.11
N PRO A 470 -24.13 7.41 3.26
CA PRO A 470 -24.00 8.23 4.46
C PRO A 470 -23.05 9.40 4.20
N SER A 471 -23.54 10.62 4.42
CA SER A 471 -22.75 11.85 4.33
C SER A 471 -21.87 11.99 5.57
N SER A 472 -20.57 11.77 5.44
CA SER A 472 -19.58 12.25 6.42
C SER A 472 -19.08 13.63 5.98
N THR A 473 -19.88 14.67 6.22
CA THR A 473 -19.59 16.08 5.87
C THR A 473 -18.74 16.80 6.91
N GLU A 474 -17.74 16.16 7.51
CA GLU A 474 -16.83 16.85 8.42
C GLU A 474 -15.41 16.68 7.93
N ALA A 475 -14.82 17.79 7.47
CA ALA A 475 -13.39 17.87 7.25
C ALA A 475 -12.67 17.51 8.56
N PRO A 476 -11.62 16.67 8.53
CA PRO A 476 -10.91 16.30 9.75
C PRO A 476 -10.32 17.57 10.41
N PRO A 477 -10.34 17.66 11.76
CA PRO A 477 -9.70 18.75 12.47
C PRO A 477 -8.18 18.72 12.21
N PRO A 478 -7.52 19.87 12.11
CA PRO A 478 -6.07 19.91 11.89
C PRO A 478 -5.32 19.24 13.05
N PRO A 479 -4.17 18.61 12.80
CA PRO A 479 -3.31 18.09 13.85
C PRO A 479 -2.88 19.24 14.80
N PRO A 480 -2.69 18.97 16.10
CA PRO A 480 -2.32 20.00 17.06
C PRO A 480 -0.97 20.61 16.67
N THR A 481 -0.95 21.93 16.48
CA THR A 481 0.28 22.70 16.24
C THR A 481 1.20 22.60 17.45
N THR A 482 2.33 21.91 17.32
CA THR A 482 3.41 22.01 18.30
C THR A 482 4.17 23.32 18.04
N SER A 483 3.98 24.28 18.94
CA SER A 483 4.84 25.46 19.04
C SER A 483 6.26 24.99 19.33
N SER A 484 7.14 24.97 18.32
CA SER A 484 8.57 24.77 18.51
C SER A 484 9.14 25.95 19.30
N THR A 485 9.37 25.77 20.60
CA THR A 485 10.27 26.63 21.36
C THR A 485 11.71 26.37 20.86
N PRO A 486 12.50 27.43 20.57
CA PRO A 486 13.86 27.24 20.07
C PRO A 486 14.75 26.64 21.16
N VAL A 487 15.38 25.51 20.84
CA VAL A 487 16.45 24.90 21.64
C VAL A 487 17.68 25.83 21.60
N PRO A 488 18.26 26.23 22.74
CA PRO A 488 19.43 27.09 22.75
C PRO A 488 20.68 26.31 22.31
N THR A 489 21.36 26.83 21.29
CA THR A 489 22.67 26.39 20.81
C THR A 489 23.72 26.44 21.94
N PRO A 490 24.56 25.41 22.15
CA PRO A 490 25.67 25.51 23.08
C PRO A 490 26.81 26.35 22.48
N SER A 491 27.24 27.39 23.21
CA SER A 491 28.45 28.16 22.89
C SER A 491 29.72 27.31 22.99
N PRO A 492 30.75 27.56 22.15
CA PRO A 492 31.98 26.79 22.16
C PRO A 492 32.83 27.11 23.40
N SER A 493 33.10 26.10 24.21
CA SER A 493 34.01 26.20 25.36
C SER A 493 35.46 26.18 24.88
N THR A 494 36.13 27.32 25.03
CA THR A 494 37.57 27.45 24.89
C THR A 494 38.28 26.70 26.01
N CYS A 495 38.99 25.63 25.67
CA CYS A 495 39.98 25.01 26.53
C CYS A 495 41.21 25.93 26.66
N LYS A 496 41.46 26.48 27.85
CA LYS A 496 42.77 27.03 28.22
C LYS A 496 43.27 26.38 29.50
N ARG A 497 44.49 25.88 29.40
CA ARG A 497 45.34 25.30 30.44
C ARG A 497 45.50 26.26 31.63
N LYS A 498 45.32 25.73 32.85
CA LYS A 498 46.39 25.55 33.85
C LYS A 498 45.88 24.71 35.00
#